data_AF-A0A9K3LD44-F1
#
_entry.id   AF-A0A9K3LD44-F1
#
_cell.length_a   1.000
_cell.length_b   1.000
_cell.length_c   1.000
_cell.angle_alpha   90.00
_cell.angle_beta   90.00
_cell.angle_gamma   90.00
#
_symmetry.space_group_name_H-M   'P 1'
#
loop_
_entity.id
_entity.type
_entity.pdbx_description
1 polymer ?
#
loop_
_entity_poly.entity_id
_entity_poly.type
_entity_poly.pdbx_seq_one_letter_code
_entity_poly.pdbx_strand_id
1 'polypeptide(L)'
;MDVELAKKETQDAVTQVKRTSLEAAQVELERQGLSCNLVSERLLVGVSSVCRWDVEAKMEVIAFVQRVPGMLTHEKILQDLKSLPSWVEQHKVGDKCPPFGFGRCRLKLLVYYADYVAQEAAYEITRTARPREWCGSTFLAAQDAEGKSYILDRGSAPVWGRAFYPELRYRAERLTGGSINALQPPGFPWWIKIFGLVTYLYIFFMAFQIPWILLVFFGTLLLHFLIAALCQSWHDRKQKRKNDADDYLIGHGAYYSDDGDDSHFHVV
;
A
#
# COMPACT_ATOMS: atom_id res chain seq x y z
N MET A 1 -42.33 -15.67 45.54
CA MET A 1 -40.86 -15.66 45.67
C MET A 1 -40.15 -16.24 44.45
N ASP A 2 -40.84 -17.02 43.59
CA ASP A 2 -40.18 -17.76 42.50
C ASP A 2 -39.82 -16.93 41.26
N VAL A 3 -40.44 -15.77 41.05
CA VAL A 3 -40.18 -14.93 39.86
C VAL A 3 -38.85 -14.17 39.97
N GLU A 4 -38.43 -13.78 41.18
CA GLU A 4 -37.13 -13.11 41.39
C GLU A 4 -35.97 -14.11 41.34
N LEU A 5 -36.19 -15.34 41.82
CA LEU A 5 -35.19 -16.41 41.72
C LEU A 5 -34.95 -16.80 40.26
N ALA A 6 -36.02 -16.96 39.48
CA ALA A 6 -35.94 -17.28 38.04
C ALA A 6 -35.26 -16.16 37.24
N LYS A 7 -35.53 -14.88 37.55
CA LYS A 7 -34.83 -13.73 36.96
C LYS A 7 -33.36 -13.70 37.31
N LYS A 8 -33.00 -14.03 38.56
CA LYS A 8 -31.62 -14.04 39.02
C LYS A 8 -30.82 -15.19 38.37
N GLU A 9 -31.42 -16.38 38.25
CA GLU A 9 -30.80 -17.52 37.56
C GLU A 9 -30.66 -17.30 36.05
N THR A 10 -31.63 -16.66 35.38
CA THR A 10 -31.45 -16.26 33.98
C THR A 10 -30.40 -15.18 33.83
N GLN A 11 -30.34 -14.22 34.75
CA GLN A 11 -29.37 -13.14 34.70
C GLN A 11 -27.94 -13.62 35.01
N ASP A 12 -27.78 -14.60 35.89
CA ASP A 12 -26.51 -15.26 36.17
C ASP A 12 -26.09 -16.18 35.02
N ALA A 13 -27.00 -16.96 34.42
CA ALA A 13 -26.71 -17.76 33.22
C ALA A 13 -26.34 -16.91 32.02
N VAL A 14 -27.05 -15.80 31.80
CA VAL A 14 -26.76 -14.82 30.74
C VAL A 14 -25.42 -14.12 31.02
N THR A 15 -25.06 -13.84 32.28
CA THR A 15 -23.76 -13.26 32.65
C THR A 15 -22.61 -14.26 32.50
N GLN A 16 -22.86 -15.55 32.75
CA GLN A 16 -21.90 -16.63 32.58
C GLN A 16 -21.63 -16.91 31.09
N VAL A 17 -22.67 -16.91 30.23
CA VAL A 17 -22.55 -16.95 28.76
C VAL A 17 -21.80 -15.72 28.21
N LYS A 18 -21.94 -14.56 28.87
CA LYS A 18 -21.28 -13.29 28.49
C LYS A 18 -19.80 -13.21 28.86
N ARG A 19 -19.34 -13.89 29.92
CA ARG A 19 -17.89 -14.03 30.22
C ARG A 19 -17.23 -15.09 29.33
N THR A 20 -17.96 -16.15 28.99
CA THR A 20 -17.44 -17.17 28.07
C THR A 20 -17.19 -16.67 26.64
N SER A 21 -17.82 -15.58 26.17
CA SER A 21 -17.63 -15.12 24.79
C SER A 21 -16.30 -14.40 24.53
N LEU A 22 -15.82 -13.56 25.46
CA LEU A 22 -14.50 -12.92 25.32
C LEU A 22 -13.34 -13.88 25.61
N GLU A 23 -13.50 -14.79 26.58
CA GLU A 23 -12.50 -15.83 26.87
C GLU A 23 -12.40 -16.81 25.68
N ALA A 24 -13.52 -17.23 25.10
CA ALA A 24 -13.52 -18.04 23.88
C ALA A 24 -12.90 -17.27 22.70
N ALA A 25 -13.16 -15.97 22.57
CA ALA A 25 -12.52 -15.15 21.56
C ALA A 25 -11.00 -15.05 21.77
N GLN A 26 -10.51 -14.95 23.02
CA GLN A 26 -9.09 -14.96 23.31
C GLN A 26 -8.43 -16.26 22.84
N VAL A 27 -9.01 -17.40 23.21
CA VAL A 27 -8.53 -18.72 22.77
C VAL A 27 -8.52 -18.82 21.24
N GLU A 28 -9.56 -18.30 20.59
CA GLU A 28 -9.67 -18.34 19.13
C GLU A 28 -8.68 -17.36 18.45
N LEU A 29 -8.42 -16.19 19.02
CA LEU A 29 -7.40 -15.26 18.53
C LEU A 29 -5.99 -15.89 18.62
N GLU A 30 -5.68 -16.52 19.75
CA GLU A 30 -4.41 -17.23 19.96
C GLU A 30 -4.27 -18.40 18.98
N ARG A 31 -5.34 -19.17 18.78
CA ARG A 31 -5.40 -20.26 17.77
C ARG A 31 -5.17 -19.75 16.35
N GLN A 32 -5.63 -18.54 16.04
CA GLN A 32 -5.41 -17.87 14.75
C GLN A 32 -4.02 -17.22 14.62
N GLY A 33 -3.16 -17.34 15.65
CA GLY A 33 -1.82 -16.79 15.68
C GLY A 33 -1.75 -15.29 15.98
N LEU A 34 -2.76 -14.74 16.66
CA LEU A 34 -2.76 -13.37 17.18
C LEU A 34 -2.31 -13.40 18.65
N SER A 35 -1.32 -12.59 18.99
CA SER A 35 -0.92 -12.34 20.38
C SER A 35 -1.88 -11.34 21.01
N CYS A 36 -2.49 -11.73 22.14
CA CYS A 36 -3.42 -10.86 22.86
C CYS A 36 -2.63 -9.83 23.68
N ASN A 37 -2.59 -8.59 23.20
CA ASN A 37 -1.86 -7.47 23.82
C ASN A 37 -2.64 -6.81 24.95
N LEU A 38 -3.98 -6.87 24.90
CA LEU A 38 -4.87 -6.32 25.92
C LEU A 38 -6.03 -7.27 26.14
N VAL A 39 -6.28 -7.63 27.39
CA VAL A 39 -7.44 -8.41 27.82
C VAL A 39 -8.13 -7.62 28.94
N SER A 40 -9.37 -7.19 28.70
CA SER A 40 -10.21 -6.52 29.68
C SER A 40 -11.63 -7.08 29.62
N GLU A 41 -12.47 -6.78 30.62
CA GLU A 41 -13.86 -7.26 30.66
C GLU A 41 -14.72 -6.82 29.46
N ARG A 42 -14.28 -5.79 28.71
CA ARG A 42 -15.06 -5.22 27.59
C ARG A 42 -14.33 -5.17 26.27
N LEU A 43 -13.02 -5.35 26.26
CA LEU A 43 -12.19 -5.21 25.08
C LEU A 43 -11.04 -6.21 25.14
N LEU A 44 -10.87 -6.92 24.04
CA LEU A 44 -9.77 -7.81 23.77
C LEU A 44 -9.07 -7.35 22.49
N VAL A 45 -7.76 -7.22 22.53
CA VAL A 45 -6.96 -6.78 21.36
C VAL A 45 -5.94 -7.85 21.02
N GLY A 46 -6.14 -8.51 19.89
CA GLY A 46 -5.21 -9.45 19.30
C GLY A 46 -4.41 -8.80 18.18
N VAL A 47 -3.10 -9.07 18.13
CA VAL A 47 -2.24 -8.57 17.06
C VAL A 47 -1.38 -9.68 16.48
N SER A 48 -1.29 -9.73 15.16
CA SER A 48 -0.34 -10.59 14.45
C SER A 48 0.38 -9.78 13.40
N SER A 49 1.66 -10.09 13.19
CA SER A 49 2.50 -9.47 12.18
C SER A 49 3.27 -10.57 11.47
N VAL A 50 2.95 -10.79 10.19
CA VAL A 50 3.57 -11.83 9.37
C VAL A 50 4.08 -11.21 8.07
N CYS A 51 5.33 -11.52 7.73
CA CYS A 51 5.91 -11.11 6.45
C CYS A 51 5.49 -12.16 5.39
N ARG A 52 4.69 -11.72 4.41
CA ARG A 52 4.01 -12.57 3.42
C ARG A 52 4.63 -12.32 2.05
N TRP A 53 5.48 -13.26 1.64
CA TRP A 53 6.27 -13.19 0.40
C TRP A 53 5.41 -13.28 -0.86
N ASP A 54 4.27 -13.94 -0.78
CA ASP A 54 3.30 -14.11 -1.87
C ASP A 54 2.60 -12.81 -2.28
N VAL A 55 2.64 -11.79 -1.42
CA VAL A 55 2.10 -10.45 -1.68
C VAL A 55 3.14 -9.35 -1.46
N GLU A 56 4.41 -9.71 -1.24
CA GLU A 56 5.51 -8.78 -0.95
C GLU A 56 5.17 -7.74 0.11
N ALA A 57 4.38 -8.15 1.11
CA ALA A 57 3.90 -7.25 2.13
C ALA A 57 4.13 -7.79 3.53
N LYS A 58 4.53 -6.90 4.44
CA LYS A 58 4.36 -7.14 5.87
C LYS A 58 2.88 -6.92 6.18
N MET A 59 2.20 -8.00 6.54
CA MET A 59 0.80 -7.97 6.92
C MET A 59 0.69 -7.88 8.43
N GLU A 60 0.07 -6.80 8.89
CA GLU A 60 -0.29 -6.59 10.28
C GLU A 60 -1.81 -6.75 10.41
N VAL A 61 -2.24 -7.75 11.17
CA VAL A 61 -3.65 -7.98 11.50
C VAL A 61 -3.87 -7.55 12.93
N ILE A 62 -4.76 -6.59 13.14
CA ILE A 62 -5.15 -6.10 14.47
C ILE A 62 -6.64 -6.37 14.63
N ALA A 63 -6.99 -7.25 15.57
CA ALA A 63 -8.35 -7.59 15.91
C ALA A 63 -8.74 -6.92 17.24
N PHE A 64 -9.78 -6.10 17.22
CA PHE A 64 -10.44 -5.56 18.40
C PHE A 64 -11.76 -6.30 18.58
N VAL A 65 -11.87 -7.08 19.64
CA VAL A 65 -13.10 -7.78 20.01
C VAL A 65 -13.71 -7.07 21.21
N GLN A 66 -14.89 -6.49 21.03
CA GLN A 66 -15.54 -5.64 22.01
C GLN A 66 -16.87 -6.22 22.48
N ARG A 67 -17.06 -6.26 23.79
CA ARG A 67 -18.35 -6.58 24.41
C ARG A 67 -19.18 -5.32 24.58
N VAL A 68 -20.36 -5.29 23.98
CA VAL A 68 -21.33 -4.19 24.06
C VAL A 68 -22.56 -4.65 24.84
N PRO A 69 -22.66 -4.38 26.14
CA PRO A 69 -23.84 -4.75 26.92
C PRO A 69 -25.07 -4.00 26.37
N GLY A 70 -26.17 -4.72 26.16
CA GLY A 70 -27.36 -4.18 25.52
C GLY A 70 -27.28 -4.14 23.99
N MET A 71 -27.77 -3.05 23.40
CA MET A 71 -27.95 -2.92 21.96
C MET A 71 -26.74 -2.26 21.28
N LEU A 72 -26.20 -2.91 20.25
CA LEU A 72 -25.24 -2.29 19.34
C LEU A 72 -25.98 -1.34 18.39
N THR A 73 -25.67 -0.04 18.48
CA THR A 73 -26.27 1.00 17.63
C THR A 73 -25.31 1.46 16.54
N HIS A 74 -25.86 2.14 15.53
CA HIS A 74 -25.10 2.72 14.43
C HIS A 74 -24.11 3.79 14.93
N GLU A 75 -24.52 4.63 15.88
CA GLU A 75 -23.70 5.70 16.45
C GLU A 75 -22.47 5.14 17.16
N LYS A 76 -22.63 4.01 17.85
CA LYS A 76 -21.53 3.32 18.53
C LYS A 76 -20.46 2.87 17.53
N ILE A 77 -20.88 2.23 16.44
CA ILE A 77 -19.99 1.80 15.36
C ILE A 77 -19.25 3.02 14.77
N LEU A 78 -19.96 4.12 14.48
CA LEU A 78 -19.33 5.32 13.95
C LEU A 78 -18.32 5.96 14.91
N GLN A 79 -18.61 5.98 16.21
CA GLN A 79 -17.71 6.48 17.23
C GLN A 79 -16.42 5.64 17.32
N ASP A 80 -16.56 4.32 17.28
CA ASP A 80 -15.42 3.40 17.34
C ASP A 80 -14.58 3.51 16.07
N LEU A 81 -15.21 3.61 14.89
CA LEU A 81 -14.51 3.84 13.62
C LEU A 81 -13.72 5.17 13.60
N LYS A 82 -14.26 6.23 14.23
CA LYS A 82 -13.53 7.50 14.41
C LYS A 82 -12.33 7.36 15.35
N SER A 83 -12.45 6.51 16.37
CA SER A 83 -11.40 6.29 17.38
C SER A 83 -10.35 5.26 16.95
N LEU A 84 -10.70 4.41 15.99
CA LEU A 84 -9.89 3.28 15.52
C LEU A 84 -8.46 3.64 15.12
N PRO A 85 -8.16 4.77 14.43
CA PRO A 85 -6.79 5.15 14.14
C PRO A 85 -5.93 5.26 15.41
N SER A 86 -6.45 5.89 16.47
CA SER A 86 -5.72 6.05 17.74
C SER A 86 -5.51 4.71 18.46
N TRP A 87 -6.51 3.83 18.46
CA TRP A 87 -6.38 2.49 19.06
C TRP A 87 -5.33 1.64 18.34
N VAL A 88 -5.33 1.71 17.01
CA VAL A 88 -4.33 1.04 16.18
C VAL A 88 -2.93 1.53 16.51
N GLU A 89 -2.73 2.83 16.72
CA GLU A 89 -1.44 3.40 17.09
C GLU A 89 -0.92 2.92 18.44
N GLN A 90 -1.81 2.74 19.42
CA GLN A 90 -1.45 2.28 20.75
C GLN A 90 -1.01 0.81 20.80
N HIS A 91 -1.48 -0.02 19.86
CA HIS A 91 -1.31 -1.47 19.90
C HIS A 91 -0.41 -2.02 18.77
N LYS A 92 0.33 -1.16 18.07
CA LYS A 92 1.22 -1.59 16.96
C LYS A 92 2.28 -2.56 17.46
N VAL A 93 2.53 -3.62 16.70
CA VAL A 93 3.68 -4.52 16.95
C VAL A 93 4.92 -3.92 16.27
N GLY A 94 6.00 -3.79 17.04
CA GLY A 94 7.22 -3.07 16.65
C GLY A 94 7.80 -3.42 15.26
N ASP A 95 8.55 -2.47 14.73
CA ASP A 95 9.01 -2.35 13.33
C ASP A 95 10.14 -3.31 12.90
N LYS A 96 10.16 -4.55 13.40
CA LYS A 96 11.29 -5.49 13.22
C LYS A 96 11.33 -6.27 11.89
N CYS A 97 10.70 -5.85 10.79
CA CYS A 97 10.83 -6.53 9.47
C CYS A 97 11.57 -5.63 8.46
N PRO A 98 12.29 -6.22 7.48
CA PRO A 98 13.52 -5.67 6.90
C PRO A 98 13.31 -4.45 5.99
N PRO A 99 14.40 -3.70 5.68
CA PRO A 99 14.35 -2.45 4.94
C PRO A 99 14.18 -2.69 3.42
N PHE A 100 13.51 -1.73 2.77
CA PHE A 100 13.30 -1.56 1.33
C PHE A 100 12.52 -2.66 0.56
N GLY A 101 11.51 -2.24 -0.21
CA GLY A 101 10.79 -3.07 -1.19
C GLY A 101 9.46 -3.65 -0.73
N PHE A 102 9.27 -3.95 0.55
CA PHE A 102 8.02 -4.51 1.07
C PHE A 102 6.95 -3.44 1.34
N GLY A 103 5.75 -3.65 0.81
CA GLY A 103 4.57 -2.87 1.21
C GLY A 103 4.19 -3.18 2.67
N ARG A 104 3.67 -2.19 3.41
CA ARG A 104 3.06 -2.43 4.73
C ARG A 104 1.55 -2.48 4.56
N CYS A 105 0.94 -3.64 4.80
CA CYS A 105 -0.50 -3.80 4.74
C CYS A 105 -1.06 -3.98 6.15
N ARG A 106 -1.98 -3.11 6.56
CA ARG A 106 -2.65 -3.20 7.85
C ARG A 106 -4.11 -3.55 7.68
N LEU A 107 -4.48 -4.68 8.25
CA LEU A 107 -5.83 -5.21 8.29
C LEU A 107 -6.39 -5.04 9.70
N LYS A 108 -7.47 -4.29 9.81
CA LYS A 108 -8.14 -3.98 11.08
C LYS A 108 -9.44 -4.77 11.11
N LEU A 109 -9.64 -5.58 12.15
CA LEU A 109 -10.85 -6.35 12.36
C LEU A 109 -11.52 -5.83 13.63
N LEU A 110 -12.75 -5.34 13.52
CA LEU A 110 -13.58 -4.90 14.63
C LEU A 110 -14.73 -5.90 14.78
N VAL A 111 -14.75 -6.62 15.90
CA VAL A 111 -15.78 -7.63 16.19
C VAL A 111 -16.55 -7.21 17.43
N TYR A 112 -17.87 -7.22 17.34
CA TYR A 112 -18.77 -6.86 18.44
C TYR A 112 -19.53 -8.07 18.96
N TYR A 113 -19.48 -8.32 20.25
CA TYR A 113 -20.43 -9.19 20.94
C TYR A 113 -21.47 -8.33 21.64
N ALA A 114 -22.70 -8.32 21.14
CA ALA A 114 -23.79 -7.50 21.63
C ALA A 114 -24.93 -8.38 22.18
N ASP A 115 -25.78 -7.83 23.06
CA ASP A 115 -27.01 -8.57 23.43
C ASP A 115 -28.02 -8.53 22.28
N TYR A 116 -28.14 -7.35 21.66
CA TYR A 116 -28.98 -7.11 20.49
C TYR A 116 -28.21 -6.27 19.48
N VAL A 117 -28.51 -6.46 18.20
CA VAL A 117 -27.94 -5.64 17.11
C VAL A 117 -29.08 -4.86 16.46
N ALA A 118 -29.01 -3.53 16.51
CA ALA A 118 -29.98 -2.67 15.84
C ALA A 118 -29.92 -2.89 14.32
N GLN A 119 -31.04 -2.71 13.62
CA GLN A 119 -31.11 -2.95 12.18
C GLN A 119 -30.15 -2.05 11.39
N GLU A 120 -29.99 -0.81 11.82
CA GLU A 120 -29.08 0.19 11.23
C GLU A 120 -27.61 -0.18 11.48
N ALA A 121 -27.32 -0.77 12.64
CA ALA A 121 -25.99 -1.28 12.97
C ALA A 121 -25.66 -2.50 12.11
N ALA A 122 -26.59 -3.46 12.00
CA ALA A 122 -26.47 -4.60 11.10
C ALA A 122 -26.26 -4.15 9.64
N TYR A 123 -27.00 -3.14 9.19
CA TYR A 123 -26.85 -2.56 7.87
C TYR A 123 -25.47 -1.94 7.66
N GLU A 124 -24.95 -1.16 8.63
CA GLU A 124 -23.60 -0.59 8.52
C GLU A 124 -22.53 -1.67 8.50
N ILE A 125 -22.65 -2.73 9.32
CA ILE A 125 -21.70 -3.86 9.35
C ILE A 125 -21.69 -4.61 8.00
N THR A 126 -22.87 -4.87 7.45
CA THR A 126 -23.06 -5.61 6.19
C THR A 126 -22.83 -4.76 4.94
N ARG A 127 -22.62 -3.46 5.08
CA ARG A 127 -22.30 -2.52 3.97
C ARG A 127 -20.86 -2.00 4.02
N THR A 128 -20.29 -1.85 5.20
CA THR A 128 -19.01 -1.15 5.41
C THR A 128 -17.84 -2.11 5.28
N ALA A 129 -17.48 -2.44 4.04
CA ALA A 129 -16.07 -2.60 3.70
C ALA A 129 -15.62 -1.32 3.03
N ARG A 130 -14.95 -0.45 3.80
CA ARG A 130 -14.26 0.72 3.26
C ARG A 130 -12.75 0.45 3.21
N PRO A 131 -12.23 -0.38 2.29
CA PRO A 131 -10.83 -0.24 1.91
C PRO A 131 -10.73 1.07 1.15
N ARG A 132 -10.45 2.16 1.88
CA ARG A 132 -10.09 3.43 1.26
C ARG A 132 -8.70 3.37 0.63
N GLU A 133 -7.89 2.37 1.01
CA GLU A 133 -6.49 2.24 0.63
C GLU A 133 -6.13 0.78 0.34
N TRP A 134 -5.19 0.59 -0.59
CA TRP A 134 -4.58 -0.70 -0.99
C TRP A 134 -4.05 -1.52 0.20
N CYS A 135 -3.75 -0.86 1.32
CA CYS A 135 -3.09 -1.41 2.50
C CYS A 135 -3.70 -0.97 3.85
N GLY A 136 -4.97 -0.59 3.86
CA GLY A 136 -5.68 -0.12 5.05
C GLY A 136 -7.15 -0.50 5.02
N SER A 137 -7.45 -1.75 5.37
CA SER A 137 -8.84 -2.25 5.35
C SER A 137 -9.36 -2.40 6.77
N THR A 138 -10.54 -1.84 7.02
CA THR A 138 -11.31 -2.10 8.26
C THR A 138 -12.45 -3.04 7.93
N PHE A 139 -12.54 -4.14 8.66
CA PHE A 139 -13.60 -5.13 8.57
C PHE A 139 -14.42 -5.10 9.84
N LEU A 140 -15.74 -5.06 9.69
CA LEU A 140 -16.68 -5.09 10.79
C LEU A 140 -17.39 -6.44 10.85
N ALA A 141 -17.58 -6.94 12.06
CA ALA A 141 -18.39 -8.11 12.34
C ALA A 141 -19.13 -7.92 13.66
N ALA A 142 -20.29 -8.53 13.81
CA ALA A 142 -20.97 -8.63 15.09
C ALA A 142 -21.63 -9.99 15.28
N GLN A 143 -21.86 -10.36 16.53
CA GLN A 143 -22.69 -11.49 16.92
C GLN A 143 -23.63 -11.03 18.04
N ASP A 144 -24.90 -11.39 17.95
CA ASP A 144 -25.88 -11.16 19.02
C ASP A 144 -25.89 -12.32 20.04
N ALA A 145 -26.64 -12.17 21.14
CA ALA A 145 -26.72 -13.18 22.19
C ALA A 145 -27.40 -14.49 21.75
N GLU A 146 -28.16 -14.46 20.65
CA GLU A 146 -28.78 -15.65 20.04
C GLU A 146 -27.80 -16.41 19.13
N GLY A 147 -26.58 -15.88 18.97
CA GLY A 147 -25.53 -16.48 18.16
C GLY A 147 -25.58 -16.10 16.68
N LYS A 148 -26.50 -15.23 16.27
CA LYS A 148 -26.60 -14.78 14.88
C LYS A 148 -25.48 -13.79 14.56
N SER A 149 -24.77 -14.09 13.48
CA SER A 149 -23.63 -13.33 12.99
C SER A 149 -24.03 -12.31 11.92
N TYR A 150 -23.45 -11.11 12.01
CA TYR A 150 -23.58 -10.03 11.05
C TYR A 150 -22.19 -9.74 10.48
N ILE A 151 -22.00 -10.00 9.19
CA ILE A 151 -20.73 -9.84 8.48
C ILE A 151 -20.99 -9.35 7.05
N LEU A 152 -20.01 -8.66 6.45
CA LEU A 152 -20.09 -8.26 5.05
C LEU A 152 -20.32 -9.47 4.13
N ASP A 153 -21.31 -9.40 3.26
CA ASP A 153 -21.59 -10.46 2.29
C ASP A 153 -20.53 -10.54 1.18
N ARG A 154 -20.33 -11.74 0.61
CA ARG A 154 -19.25 -12.09 -0.33
C ARG A 154 -19.31 -11.25 -1.60
N GLY A 155 -20.53 -10.99 -2.08
CA GLY A 155 -20.78 -10.18 -3.29
C GLY A 155 -20.52 -8.69 -3.10
N SER A 156 -20.54 -8.21 -1.86
CA SER A 156 -20.45 -6.79 -1.50
C SER A 156 -19.00 -6.33 -1.25
N ALA A 157 -18.03 -7.24 -1.38
CA ALA A 157 -16.61 -6.92 -1.20
C ALA A 157 -16.08 -6.07 -2.38
N PRO A 158 -15.54 -4.85 -2.12
CA PRO A 158 -14.98 -3.99 -3.17
C PRO A 158 -13.76 -4.64 -3.82
N VAL A 159 -13.57 -4.40 -5.13
CA VAL A 159 -12.60 -5.08 -6.00
C VAL A 159 -11.20 -5.15 -5.40
N TRP A 160 -10.69 -4.04 -4.86
CA TRP A 160 -9.36 -3.97 -4.25
C TRP A 160 -9.27 -4.65 -2.87
N GLY A 161 -10.38 -4.69 -2.13
CA GLY A 161 -10.48 -5.44 -0.87
C GLY A 161 -10.60 -6.95 -1.06
N ARG A 162 -10.93 -7.44 -2.27
CA ARG A 162 -11.10 -8.88 -2.56
C ARG A 162 -9.84 -9.71 -2.34
N ALA A 163 -8.68 -9.08 -2.36
CA ALA A 163 -7.41 -9.73 -2.05
C ALA A 163 -7.35 -10.25 -0.61
N PHE A 164 -7.70 -9.38 0.33
CA PHE A 164 -7.60 -9.64 1.77
C PHE A 164 -8.92 -10.05 2.41
N TYR A 165 -10.04 -9.81 1.71
CA TYR A 165 -11.39 -10.11 2.19
C TYR A 165 -11.58 -11.59 2.59
N PRO A 166 -11.11 -12.60 1.84
CA PRO A 166 -11.23 -14.00 2.26
C PRO A 166 -10.58 -14.28 3.61
N GLU A 167 -9.38 -13.72 3.85
CA GLU A 167 -8.68 -13.87 5.13
C GLU A 167 -9.40 -13.13 6.26
N LEU A 168 -9.83 -11.89 6.03
CA LEU A 168 -10.58 -11.11 7.01
C LEU A 168 -11.92 -11.75 7.39
N ARG A 169 -12.66 -12.23 6.38
CA ARG A 169 -13.93 -12.93 6.57
C ARG A 169 -13.72 -14.24 7.32
N TYR A 170 -12.69 -15.00 6.97
CA TYR A 170 -12.32 -16.22 7.70
C TYR A 170 -12.12 -15.93 9.19
N ARG A 171 -11.29 -14.92 9.51
CA ARG A 171 -11.00 -14.54 10.91
C ARG A 171 -12.26 -14.05 11.64
N ALA A 172 -13.08 -13.24 10.96
CA ALA A 172 -14.34 -12.75 11.50
C ALA A 172 -15.32 -13.89 11.79
N GLU A 173 -15.55 -14.79 10.83
CA GLU A 173 -16.47 -15.93 10.99
C GLU A 173 -16.00 -16.88 12.09
N ARG A 174 -14.69 -17.11 12.22
CA ARG A 174 -14.15 -17.89 13.34
C ARG A 174 -14.43 -17.24 14.70
N LEU A 175 -14.33 -15.92 14.80
CA LEU A 175 -14.63 -15.19 16.04
C LEU A 175 -16.14 -15.10 16.32
N THR A 176 -16.99 -15.01 15.32
CA THR A 176 -18.45 -14.92 15.50
C THR A 176 -19.14 -16.29 15.49
N GLY A 177 -18.42 -17.41 15.47
CA GLY A 177 -19.01 -18.75 15.47
C GLY A 177 -19.68 -19.15 14.15
N GLY A 178 -19.27 -18.55 13.03
CA GLY A 178 -19.72 -18.90 11.68
C GLY A 178 -19.33 -20.32 11.26
N SER A 179 -19.89 -20.79 10.14
CA SER A 179 -19.85 -22.19 9.69
C SER A 179 -18.49 -22.68 9.16
N ILE A 180 -17.40 -21.92 9.36
CA ILE A 180 -16.07 -22.30 8.88
C ILE A 180 -15.40 -23.29 9.83
N ASN A 181 -15.21 -24.51 9.32
CA ASN A 181 -14.43 -25.56 9.96
C ASN A 181 -12.94 -25.58 9.53
N ALA A 182 -12.54 -24.72 8.58
CA ALA A 182 -11.17 -24.68 8.12
C ALA A 182 -10.22 -24.21 9.23
N LEU A 183 -9.10 -24.93 9.42
CA LEU A 183 -8.09 -24.65 10.44
C LEU A 183 -7.13 -23.51 10.06
N GLN A 184 -7.07 -23.16 8.78
CA GLN A 184 -6.17 -22.15 8.26
C GLN A 184 -6.94 -21.14 7.41
N PRO A 185 -6.47 -19.87 7.37
CA PRO A 185 -7.06 -18.87 6.50
C PRO A 185 -6.93 -19.29 5.03
N PRO A 186 -7.91 -18.94 4.18
CA PRO A 186 -7.78 -19.17 2.75
C PRO A 186 -6.55 -18.42 2.24
N GLY A 187 -5.74 -19.09 1.40
CA GLY A 187 -4.64 -18.44 0.71
C GLY A 187 -5.12 -17.33 -0.22
N PHE A 188 -4.19 -16.49 -0.67
CA PHE A 188 -4.53 -15.43 -1.62
C PHE A 188 -5.11 -15.98 -2.92
N PRO A 189 -6.08 -15.25 -3.53
CA PRO A 189 -6.55 -15.55 -4.86
C PRO A 189 -5.41 -15.73 -5.87
N TRP A 190 -5.53 -16.71 -6.75
CA TRP A 190 -4.50 -17.06 -7.75
C TRP A 190 -4.10 -15.86 -8.64
N TRP A 191 -5.03 -14.95 -8.94
CA TRP A 191 -4.77 -13.77 -9.77
C TRP A 191 -3.76 -12.81 -9.14
N ILE A 192 -3.66 -12.75 -7.81
CA ILE A 192 -2.64 -11.93 -7.13
C ILE A 192 -1.25 -12.53 -7.34
N LYS A 193 -1.15 -13.86 -7.25
CA LYS A 193 0.11 -14.57 -7.50
C LYS A 193 0.58 -14.36 -8.95
N ILE A 194 -0.35 -14.39 -9.90
CA ILE A 194 -0.03 -14.07 -11.30
C ILE A 194 0.39 -12.61 -11.46
N PHE A 195 -0.31 -11.67 -10.83
CA PHE A 195 0.06 -10.27 -10.89
C PHE A 195 1.48 -10.03 -10.34
N GLY A 196 1.83 -10.66 -9.21
CA GLY A 196 3.19 -10.66 -8.68
C GLY A 196 4.19 -11.22 -9.69
N LEU A 197 3.91 -12.41 -10.26
CA LEU A 197 4.77 -13.03 -11.28
C LEU A 197 4.98 -12.13 -12.51
N VAL A 198 3.92 -11.53 -13.05
CA VAL A 198 4.00 -10.61 -14.19
C VAL A 198 4.83 -9.38 -13.84
N THR A 199 4.67 -8.85 -12.62
CA THR A 199 5.47 -7.72 -12.12
C THR A 199 6.94 -8.09 -12.03
N TYR A 200 7.29 -9.27 -11.51
CA TYR A 200 8.67 -9.77 -11.50
C TYR A 200 9.26 -9.91 -12.89
N LEU A 201 8.52 -10.53 -13.82
CA LEU A 201 8.97 -10.68 -15.20
C LEU A 201 9.19 -9.32 -15.87
N TYR A 202 8.32 -8.34 -15.61
CA TYR A 202 8.47 -6.98 -16.09
C TYR A 202 9.71 -6.30 -15.51
N ILE A 203 9.92 -6.35 -14.19
CA ILE A 203 11.10 -5.77 -13.54
C ILE A 203 12.37 -6.44 -14.06
N PHE A 204 12.38 -7.76 -14.20
CA PHE A 204 13.49 -8.52 -14.76
C PHE A 204 13.81 -8.09 -16.19
N PHE A 205 12.79 -7.95 -17.04
CA PHE A 205 12.95 -7.48 -18.41
C PHE A 205 13.50 -6.04 -18.44
N MET A 206 12.95 -5.13 -17.64
CA MET A 206 13.43 -3.75 -17.54
C MET A 206 14.87 -3.68 -17.04
N ALA A 207 15.25 -4.48 -16.04
CA ALA A 207 16.63 -4.53 -15.54
C ALA A 207 17.63 -4.98 -16.61
N PHE A 208 17.22 -5.87 -17.53
CA PHE A 208 18.05 -6.27 -18.66
C PHE A 208 18.07 -5.22 -19.78
N GLN A 209 16.95 -4.55 -20.05
CA GLN A 209 16.84 -3.56 -21.14
C GLN A 209 17.46 -2.20 -20.80
N ILE A 210 17.35 -1.74 -19.55
CA ILE A 210 17.85 -0.42 -19.11
C ILE A 210 19.33 -0.21 -19.46
N PRO A 211 20.26 -1.16 -19.19
CA PRO A 211 21.65 -1.02 -19.60
C PRO A 211 21.84 -0.79 -21.11
N TRP A 212 21.08 -1.48 -21.96
CA TRP A 212 21.15 -1.30 -23.41
C TRP A 212 20.62 0.06 -23.85
N ILE A 213 19.49 0.49 -23.28
CA ILE A 213 18.91 1.81 -23.54
C ILE A 213 19.91 2.90 -23.14
N LEU A 214 20.53 2.78 -21.97
CA LEU A 214 21.56 3.71 -21.50
C LEU A 214 22.79 3.68 -22.40
N LEU A 215 23.25 2.51 -22.83
CA LEU A 215 24.40 2.39 -23.73
C LEU A 215 24.15 3.09 -25.07
N VAL A 216 22.97 2.88 -25.68
CA VAL A 216 22.59 3.56 -26.92
C VAL A 216 22.46 5.06 -26.70
N PHE A 217 21.87 5.50 -25.60
CA PHE A 217 21.73 6.90 -25.25
C PHE A 217 23.10 7.60 -25.08
N PHE A 218 24.00 7.04 -24.27
CA PHE A 218 25.33 7.62 -24.07
C PHE A 218 26.20 7.50 -25.32
N GLY A 219 26.08 6.41 -26.09
CA GLY A 219 26.79 6.24 -27.35
C GLY A 219 26.40 7.27 -28.40
N THR A 220 25.10 7.53 -28.57
CA THR A 220 24.60 8.56 -29.49
C THR A 220 24.99 9.97 -29.06
N LEU A 221 24.97 10.26 -27.76
CA LEU A 221 25.39 11.53 -27.18
C LEU A 221 26.90 11.76 -27.39
N LEU A 222 27.74 10.75 -27.16
CA LEU A 222 29.18 10.81 -27.43
C LEU A 222 29.50 11.03 -28.91
N LEU A 223 28.77 10.36 -29.80
CA LEU A 223 28.91 10.55 -31.25
C LEU A 223 28.58 12.00 -31.67
N HIS A 224 27.52 12.60 -31.09
CA HIS A 224 27.18 14.00 -31.35
C HIS A 224 28.32 14.95 -30.93
N PHE A 225 28.90 14.76 -29.74
CA PHE A 225 30.03 15.56 -29.30
C PHE A 225 31.28 15.38 -30.18
N LEU A 226 31.54 14.16 -30.64
CA LEU A 226 32.63 13.89 -31.56
C LEU A 226 32.44 14.63 -32.89
N ILE A 227 31.25 14.55 -33.48
CA ILE A 227 30.92 15.25 -34.74
C ILE A 227 31.05 16.76 -34.55
N ALA A 228 30.51 17.31 -33.45
CA ALA A 228 30.62 18.74 -33.15
C ALA A 228 32.08 19.19 -33.00
N ALA A 229 32.91 18.42 -32.29
CA ALA A 229 34.33 18.71 -32.13
C ALA A 229 35.10 18.64 -33.46
N LEU A 230 34.78 17.66 -34.32
CA LEU A 230 35.36 17.55 -35.67
C LEU A 230 34.95 18.73 -36.56
N CYS A 231 33.67 19.11 -36.53
CA CYS A 231 33.17 20.28 -37.26
C CYS A 231 33.85 21.57 -36.79
N GLN A 232 34.01 21.76 -35.47
CA GLN A 232 34.69 22.92 -34.91
C GLN A 232 36.18 22.95 -35.32
N SER A 233 36.89 21.83 -35.17
CA SER A 233 38.30 21.72 -35.57
C SER A 233 38.50 21.98 -37.07
N TRP A 234 37.57 21.51 -37.91
CA TRP A 234 37.61 21.79 -39.34
C TRP A 234 37.33 23.27 -39.64
N HIS A 235 36.36 23.88 -38.95
CA HIS A 235 36.06 25.30 -39.08
C HIS A 235 37.26 26.17 -38.69
N ASP A 236 37.90 25.86 -37.54
CA ASP A 236 39.07 26.58 -37.05
C ASP A 236 40.27 26.45 -38.01
N ARG A 237 40.52 25.25 -38.54
CA ARG A 237 41.56 25.03 -39.56
C ARG A 237 41.27 25.82 -40.85
N LYS A 238 40.00 25.89 -41.26
CA LYS A 238 39.59 26.64 -42.45
C LYS A 238 39.72 28.15 -42.23
N GLN A 239 39.38 28.67 -41.05
CA GLN A 239 39.58 30.08 -40.70
C GLN A 239 41.06 30.44 -40.67
N LYS A 240 41.91 29.62 -40.03
CA LYS A 240 43.37 29.84 -40.04
C LYS A 240 43.92 29.94 -41.46
N ARG A 241 43.56 29.02 -42.36
CA ARG A 241 43.97 29.07 -43.77
C ARG A 241 43.50 30.32 -44.52
N LYS A 242 42.35 30.89 -44.15
CA LYS A 242 41.87 32.16 -44.72
C LYS A 242 42.70 33.32 -44.20
N ASN A 243 42.89 33.40 -42.88
CA ASN A 243 43.71 34.45 -42.27
C ASN A 243 45.15 34.41 -42.79
N ASP A 244 45.77 33.23 -42.90
CA ASP A 244 47.11 33.07 -43.47
C ASP A 244 47.17 33.53 -44.95
N ALA A 245 46.10 33.30 -45.73
CA ALA A 245 46.01 33.76 -47.11
C ALA A 245 45.78 35.27 -47.22
N ASP A 246 44.96 35.84 -46.34
CA ASP A 246 44.72 37.28 -46.25
C ASP A 246 46.00 38.02 -45.80
N ASP A 247 46.73 37.49 -44.82
CA ASP A 247 48.03 38.00 -44.38
C ASP A 247 49.09 37.92 -45.49
N TYR A 248 49.11 36.82 -46.26
CA TYR A 248 49.99 36.69 -47.42
C TYR A 248 49.66 37.72 -48.50
N LEU A 249 48.36 37.97 -48.77
CA LEU A 249 47.90 38.98 -49.72
C LEU A 249 48.17 40.41 -49.25
N ILE A 250 48.07 40.71 -47.95
CA ILE A 250 48.43 42.03 -47.40
C ILE A 250 49.95 42.23 -47.45
N GLY A 251 50.72 41.20 -47.07
CA GLY A 251 52.18 41.23 -47.12
C GLY A 251 52.75 41.37 -48.54
N HIS A 252 52.13 40.75 -49.55
CA HIS A 252 52.53 40.88 -50.96
C HIS A 252 51.83 42.01 -51.72
N GLY A 253 50.63 42.41 -51.33
CA GLY A 253 49.91 43.57 -51.88
C GLY A 253 50.51 44.90 -51.43
N ALA A 254 51.19 44.93 -50.29
CA ALA A 254 52.01 46.07 -49.85
C ALA A 254 53.25 46.31 -50.72
N TYR A 255 53.63 45.38 -51.62
CA TYR A 255 54.71 45.60 -52.61
C TYR A 255 54.23 46.23 -53.93
N TYR A 256 52.93 46.53 -54.07
CA TYR A 256 52.37 47.18 -55.26
C TYR A 256 51.76 48.56 -54.97
N SER A 257 52.12 49.17 -53.84
CA SER A 257 51.73 50.54 -53.53
C SER A 257 52.96 51.42 -53.40
N ASP A 258 53.26 52.08 -54.52
CA ASP A 258 53.91 53.40 -54.60
C ASP A 258 55.45 53.44 -54.44
N ASP A 259 56.14 53.17 -55.55
CA ASP A 259 57.16 54.11 -56.02
C ASP A 259 56.62 54.71 -57.33
N GLY A 260 56.27 55.98 -57.27
CA GLY A 260 55.74 56.75 -58.38
C GLY A 260 56.75 57.03 -59.49
N ASP A 261 56.22 57.42 -60.64
CA ASP A 261 56.75 58.59 -61.32
C ASP A 261 55.61 59.40 -61.95
N ASP A 262 55.61 60.68 -61.60
CA ASP A 262 54.77 61.73 -62.14
C ASP A 262 55.00 61.87 -63.65
N SER A 263 53.92 61.94 -64.44
CA SER A 263 54.00 62.67 -65.72
C SER A 263 52.65 63.26 -66.13
N HIS A 264 52.55 64.56 -65.84
CA HIS A 264 52.03 65.62 -66.70
C HIS A 264 50.60 65.54 -67.26
N PHE A 265 49.78 66.44 -66.71
CA PHE A 265 48.77 67.20 -67.46
C PHE A 265 49.39 67.83 -68.73
N HIS A 266 48.71 67.65 -69.87
CA HIS A 266 48.76 68.58 -70.99
C HIS A 266 47.33 69.00 -71.37
N VAL A 267 47.12 70.31 -71.36
CA VAL A 267 45.97 71.01 -71.96
C VAL A 267 46.21 71.12 -73.46
N VAL A 268 45.28 70.58 -74.26
CA VAL A 268 44.72 71.20 -75.49
C VAL A 268 43.26 70.78 -75.57
#